data_AF-A0AAU2I128-F1
#
_entry.id   AF-A0AAU2I128-F1
#
_cell.length_a   1.000
_cell.length_b   1.000
_cell.length_c   1.000
_cell.angle_alpha   90.00
_cell.angle_beta   90.00
_cell.angle_gamma   90.00
#
_symmetry.space_group_name_H-M   'P 1'
#
loop_
_entity.id
_entity.type
_entity.pdbx_description
1 polymer ?
#
loop_
_entity_poly.entity_id
_entity_poly.type
_entity_poly.pdbx_seq_one_letter_code
_entity_poly.pdbx_strand_id
1 'polypeptide(L)'
;MPDPFACSMEAAKPLAVRLSAPETAELDHAAVEHLIEAEGREILRRFFQDHLDLRALREDHDPPPQTVVGADGELRPHRETEHVRQLTCLFGKVTVMRCAWRSRGRPNVHPADVALSLPRGRHSHGIKRLAVREAIRSSFDQAVEAIGEWCGPVLGKRRAKSLVVEAARDIDAFCHHEIASPCTADMPLVIQVDGKGVVMRPEALREATRRAAEAKKRRRASGLWGSCLKMICPQCGVADSSACGRSSAPAGRVTVPVDRGRGGAVGRRERRGGTHRGPEHGGRVRLP
;
A
#
# COMPACT_ATOMS: atom_id res chain seq x y z
N MET A 1 -44.48 -0.30 1.01
CA MET A 1 -43.22 -0.67 1.69
C MET A 1 -43.01 0.32 2.83
N PRO A 2 -42.53 -0.11 4.01
CA PRO A 2 -42.13 0.82 5.07
C PRO A 2 -41.05 1.78 4.53
N ASP A 3 -40.99 2.99 5.07
CA ASP A 3 -39.99 3.99 4.70
C ASP A 3 -38.58 3.45 5.04
N PRO A 4 -37.69 3.28 4.03
CA PRO A 4 -36.36 2.73 4.27
C PRO A 4 -35.48 3.61 5.16
N PHE A 5 -35.81 4.89 5.34
CA PHE A 5 -35.05 5.82 6.19
C PHE A 5 -35.75 6.14 7.52
N ALA A 6 -36.80 5.41 7.89
CA ALA A 6 -37.52 5.67 9.15
C ALA A 6 -36.58 5.67 10.37
N CYS A 7 -35.65 4.70 10.45
CA CYS A 7 -34.70 4.58 11.55
C CYS A 7 -33.77 5.80 11.68
N SER A 8 -33.22 6.29 10.57
CA SER A 8 -32.38 7.50 10.55
C SER A 8 -33.18 8.77 10.83
N MET A 9 -34.41 8.88 10.34
CA MET A 9 -35.30 10.01 10.63
C MET A 9 -35.71 10.06 12.10
N GLU A 10 -36.05 8.92 12.72
CA GLU A 10 -36.30 8.84 14.17
C GLU A 10 -35.06 9.23 14.98
N ALA A 11 -33.86 8.88 14.50
CA ALA A 11 -32.61 9.23 15.17
C ALA A 11 -32.30 10.72 15.18
N ALA A 12 -32.84 11.49 14.23
CA ALA A 12 -32.65 12.94 14.17
C ALA A 12 -33.52 13.71 15.17
N LYS A 13 -34.66 13.14 15.58
CA LYS A 13 -35.62 13.81 16.46
C LYS A 13 -35.04 14.20 17.82
N PRO A 14 -34.28 13.33 18.53
CA PRO A 14 -33.67 13.69 19.81
C PRO A 14 -32.75 14.91 19.73
N LEU A 15 -31.97 15.04 18.65
CA LEU A 15 -31.10 16.19 18.45
C LEU A 15 -31.93 17.47 18.28
N ALA A 16 -32.99 17.45 17.48
CA ALA A 16 -33.88 18.60 17.31
C ALA A 16 -34.57 19.01 18.62
N VAL A 17 -35.02 18.03 19.42
CA VAL A 17 -35.59 18.28 20.75
C VAL A 17 -34.56 18.94 21.66
N ARG A 18 -33.33 18.42 21.71
CA ARG A 18 -32.28 18.99 22.55
C ARG A 18 -31.89 20.41 22.13
N LEU A 19 -31.78 20.67 20.84
CA LEU A 19 -31.49 22.01 20.31
C LEU A 19 -32.62 23.02 20.59
N SER A 20 -33.84 22.54 20.79
CA SER A 20 -34.99 23.38 21.15
C SER A 20 -35.14 23.57 22.67
N ALA A 21 -34.30 22.91 23.48
CA ALA A 21 -34.41 22.96 24.93
C ALA A 21 -33.80 24.26 25.49
N PRO A 22 -34.37 24.85 26.57
CA PRO A 22 -33.87 26.09 27.17
C PRO A 22 -32.39 26.02 27.57
N GLU A 23 -31.92 24.86 28.04
CA GLU A 23 -30.53 24.64 28.45
C GLU A 23 -29.56 24.84 27.29
N THR A 24 -29.97 24.49 26.07
CA THR A 24 -29.16 24.70 24.86
C THR A 24 -29.18 26.17 24.42
N ALA A 25 -30.19 26.94 24.78
CA ALA A 25 -30.25 28.38 24.49
C ALA A 25 -29.24 29.21 25.30
N GLU A 26 -28.75 28.66 26.41
CA GLU A 26 -27.70 29.27 27.25
C GLU A 26 -26.28 28.94 26.77
N LEU A 27 -26.13 27.99 25.84
CA LEU A 27 -24.84 27.63 25.27
C LEU A 27 -24.33 28.71 24.32
N ASP A 28 -23.03 28.93 24.32
CA ASP A 28 -22.39 29.73 23.26
C ASP A 28 -22.40 28.98 21.91
N HIS A 29 -22.10 29.71 20.84
CA HIS A 29 -22.13 29.13 19.50
C HIS A 29 -21.19 27.91 19.36
N ALA A 30 -20.02 27.93 20.01
CA ALA A 30 -19.01 26.87 19.88
C ALA A 30 -19.47 25.59 20.58
N ALA A 31 -20.11 25.72 21.74
CA ALA A 31 -20.72 24.60 22.43
C ALA A 31 -21.86 23.97 21.61
N VAL A 32 -22.69 24.80 20.96
CA VAL A 32 -23.74 24.30 20.04
C VAL A 32 -23.13 23.60 18.81
N GLU A 33 -22.05 24.13 18.24
CA GLU A 33 -21.33 23.48 17.12
C GLU A 33 -20.82 22.09 17.51
N HIS A 34 -20.11 21.97 18.63
CA HIS A 34 -19.62 20.68 19.12
C HIS A 34 -20.75 19.70 19.44
N LEU A 35 -21.86 20.19 19.96
CA LEU A 35 -23.05 19.42 20.25
C LEU A 35 -23.63 18.77 18.98
N ILE A 36 -23.77 19.57 17.92
CA ILE A 36 -24.27 19.14 16.61
C ILE A 36 -23.28 18.20 15.93
N GLU A 37 -21.98 18.50 15.98
CA GLU A 37 -20.95 17.65 15.40
C GLU A 37 -20.93 16.26 16.04
N ALA A 38 -20.99 16.20 17.37
CA ALA A 38 -20.94 14.95 18.11
C ALA A 38 -22.15 14.05 17.82
N GLU A 39 -23.37 14.58 17.89
CA GLU A 39 -24.59 13.79 17.67
C GLU A 39 -24.94 13.59 16.20
N GLY A 40 -24.68 14.59 15.36
CA GLY A 40 -24.90 14.52 13.91
C GLY A 40 -24.16 13.35 13.27
N ARG A 41 -23.01 12.96 13.82
CA ARG A 41 -22.23 11.80 13.36
C ARG A 41 -23.01 10.49 13.42
N GLU A 42 -23.72 10.24 14.52
CA GLU A 42 -24.52 9.02 14.68
C GLU A 42 -25.73 9.03 13.73
N ILE A 43 -26.33 10.20 13.52
CA ILE A 43 -27.42 10.37 12.54
C ILE A 43 -26.91 10.03 11.13
N LEU A 44 -25.78 10.61 10.70
CA LEU A 44 -25.15 10.30 9.41
C LEU A 44 -24.78 8.82 9.26
N ARG A 45 -24.29 8.20 10.35
CA ARG A 45 -24.00 6.75 10.37
C ARG A 45 -25.25 5.92 10.14
N ARG A 46 -26.39 6.29 10.75
CA ARG A 46 -27.68 5.62 10.55
C ARG A 46 -28.24 5.83 9.14
N PHE A 47 -28.13 7.02 8.57
CA PHE A 47 -28.48 7.23 7.15
C PHE A 47 -27.67 6.31 6.23
N PHE A 48 -26.38 6.14 6.52
CA PHE A 48 -25.55 5.23 5.74
C PHE A 48 -25.92 3.76 5.98
N GLN A 49 -26.33 3.38 7.20
CA GLN A 49 -26.86 2.04 7.50
C GLN A 49 -28.16 1.76 6.75
N ASP A 50 -29.15 2.65 6.83
CA ASP A 50 -30.43 2.55 6.14
C ASP A 50 -30.24 2.43 4.61
N HIS A 51 -29.28 3.16 4.05
CA HIS A 51 -28.91 3.03 2.63
C HIS A 51 -28.39 1.62 2.27
N LEU A 52 -27.56 1.02 3.13
CA LEU A 52 -27.03 -0.33 2.92
C LEU A 52 -28.13 -1.38 3.09
N ASP A 53 -29.04 -1.19 4.05
CA ASP A 53 -30.15 -2.11 4.31
C ASP A 53 -31.16 -2.07 3.16
N LEU A 54 -31.49 -0.88 2.63
CA LEU A 54 -32.31 -0.73 1.42
C LEU A 54 -31.66 -1.42 0.20
N ARG A 55 -30.33 -1.37 0.08
CA ARG A 55 -29.62 -2.09 -0.98
C ARG A 55 -29.69 -3.60 -0.80
N ALA A 56 -29.56 -4.10 0.43
CA ALA A 56 -29.70 -5.52 0.71
C ALA A 56 -31.12 -6.01 0.37
N LEU A 57 -32.15 -5.25 0.73
CA LEU A 57 -33.54 -5.54 0.36
C LEU A 57 -33.74 -5.58 -1.16
N ARG A 58 -33.10 -4.67 -1.90
CA ARG A 58 -33.14 -4.65 -3.37
C ARG A 58 -32.40 -5.83 -3.99
N GLU A 59 -31.23 -6.18 -3.47
CA GLU A 59 -30.51 -7.40 -3.88
C GLU A 59 -31.35 -8.65 -3.62
N ASP A 60 -32.13 -8.66 -2.53
CA ASP A 60 -32.98 -9.78 -2.20
C ASP A 60 -34.20 -9.92 -3.11
N HIS A 61 -34.82 -8.79 -3.46
CA HIS A 61 -36.00 -8.72 -4.32
C HIS A 61 -35.69 -8.87 -5.80
N ASP A 62 -34.56 -8.33 -6.27
CA ASP A 62 -34.10 -8.41 -7.66
C ASP A 62 -32.68 -9.00 -7.71
N PRO A 63 -32.54 -10.31 -7.44
CA PRO A 63 -31.25 -10.95 -7.42
C PRO A 63 -30.68 -11.09 -8.84
N PRO A 64 -29.34 -11.07 -8.99
CA PRO A 64 -28.70 -11.47 -10.24
C PRO A 64 -29.11 -12.91 -10.63
N PRO A 65 -28.82 -13.33 -11.87
CA PRO A 65 -29.15 -14.67 -12.35
C PRO A 65 -28.74 -15.77 -11.35
N GLN A 66 -29.52 -16.87 -11.31
CA GLN A 66 -29.27 -17.96 -10.36
C GLN A 66 -27.82 -18.46 -10.38
N THR A 67 -27.17 -18.35 -11.54
CA THR A 67 -25.74 -18.64 -11.72
C THR A 67 -24.92 -17.36 -11.83
N VAL A 68 -23.90 -17.24 -10.98
CA VAL A 68 -22.90 -16.14 -11.03
C VAL A 68 -21.52 -16.71 -11.36
N VAL A 69 -20.80 -16.05 -12.26
CA VAL A 69 -19.41 -16.41 -12.61
C VAL A 69 -18.45 -15.75 -11.62
N GLY A 70 -17.58 -16.55 -11.01
CA GLY A 70 -16.53 -16.04 -10.14
C GLY A 70 -15.36 -15.43 -10.90
N ALA A 71 -14.46 -14.75 -10.18
CA ALA A 71 -13.22 -14.22 -10.76
C ALA A 71 -12.27 -15.30 -11.29
N ASP A 72 -12.50 -16.57 -10.91
CA ASP A 72 -11.85 -17.76 -11.43
C ASP A 72 -12.47 -18.27 -12.76
N GLY A 73 -13.50 -17.60 -13.29
CA GLY A 73 -14.22 -18.00 -14.50
C GLY A 73 -15.24 -19.12 -14.28
N GLU A 74 -15.38 -19.60 -13.04
CA GLU A 74 -16.18 -20.79 -12.71
C GLU A 74 -17.57 -20.40 -12.18
N LEU A 75 -18.58 -21.24 -12.42
CA LEU A 75 -19.96 -20.97 -12.03
C LEU A 75 -20.25 -21.23 -10.55
N ARG A 76 -21.12 -20.38 -9.97
CA ARG A 76 -21.73 -20.53 -8.64
C ARG A 76 -23.25 -20.57 -8.79
N PRO A 77 -23.89 -21.76 -8.69
CA PRO A 77 -25.32 -21.91 -8.92
C PRO A 77 -26.19 -21.73 -7.67
N HIS A 78 -25.60 -21.73 -6.47
CA HIS A 78 -26.37 -21.72 -5.22
C HIS A 78 -26.30 -20.35 -4.55
N ARG A 79 -27.43 -19.68 -4.41
CA ARG A 79 -27.59 -18.43 -3.65
C ARG A 79 -27.88 -18.73 -2.18
N GLU A 80 -27.27 -17.95 -1.30
CA GLU A 80 -27.66 -17.79 0.10
C GLU A 80 -27.86 -16.32 0.44
N THR A 81 -28.85 -16.06 1.28
CA THR A 81 -29.16 -14.75 1.85
C THR A 81 -28.48 -14.60 3.21
N GLU A 82 -28.66 -13.44 3.85
CA GLU A 82 -28.26 -13.19 5.25
C GLU A 82 -26.75 -13.23 5.52
N HIS A 83 -25.90 -13.05 4.50
CA HIS A 83 -24.47 -12.91 4.73
C HIS A 83 -24.14 -11.49 5.20
N VAL A 84 -23.48 -11.41 6.35
CA VAL A 84 -23.20 -10.13 7.01
C VAL A 84 -21.70 -9.89 7.12
N ARG A 85 -21.28 -8.64 6.91
CA ARG A 85 -19.93 -8.19 7.32
C ARG A 85 -19.98 -6.83 8.00
N GLN A 86 -18.93 -6.57 8.77
CA GLN A 86 -18.67 -5.25 9.34
C GLN A 86 -17.80 -4.40 8.41
N LEU A 87 -18.18 -3.13 8.24
CA LEU A 87 -17.45 -2.10 7.52
C LEU A 87 -17.29 -0.87 8.41
N THR A 88 -16.11 -0.27 8.41
CA THR A 88 -15.81 0.98 9.09
C THR A 88 -15.64 2.06 8.02
N CYS A 89 -16.60 2.98 7.99
CA CYS A 89 -16.65 4.12 7.08
C CYS A 89 -16.32 5.43 7.81
N LEU A 90 -16.47 6.55 7.11
CA LEU A 90 -16.21 7.90 7.65
C LEU A 90 -17.13 8.25 8.83
N PHE A 91 -18.33 7.69 8.87
CA PHE A 91 -19.32 7.97 9.90
C PHE A 91 -19.27 7.01 11.08
N GLY A 92 -18.45 5.96 11.00
CA GLY A 92 -18.33 4.95 12.04
C GLY A 92 -18.43 3.51 11.52
N LYS A 93 -18.83 2.60 12.41
CA LYS A 93 -19.02 1.18 12.10
C LYS A 93 -20.44 0.95 11.58
N VAL A 94 -20.55 0.24 10.47
CA VAL A 94 -21.81 -0.14 9.83
C VAL A 94 -21.76 -1.60 9.42
N THR A 95 -22.94 -2.16 9.24
CA THR A 95 -23.16 -3.54 8.85
C THR A 95 -23.57 -3.58 7.39
N VAL A 96 -22.93 -4.43 6.60
CA VAL A 96 -23.32 -4.70 5.21
C VAL A 96 -23.93 -6.09 5.17
N MET A 97 -25.23 -6.14 4.92
CA MET A 97 -25.94 -7.37 4.56
C MET A 97 -25.84 -7.58 3.05
N ARG A 98 -25.69 -8.83 2.63
CA ARG A 98 -25.59 -9.20 1.21
C ARG A 98 -25.93 -10.66 0.98
N CYS A 99 -26.11 -11.03 -0.28
CA CYS A 99 -26.16 -12.41 -0.70
C CYS A 99 -24.77 -13.02 -0.99
N ALA A 100 -24.71 -14.35 -0.99
CA ALA A 100 -23.53 -15.13 -1.36
C ALA A 100 -23.89 -16.20 -2.40
N TRP A 101 -23.11 -16.28 -3.47
CA TRP A 101 -23.19 -17.35 -4.46
C TRP A 101 -22.07 -18.36 -4.22
N ARG A 102 -22.43 -19.65 -4.09
CA ARG A 102 -21.54 -20.73 -3.67
C ARG A 102 -21.38 -21.82 -4.72
N SER A 103 -20.25 -22.51 -4.63
CA SER A 103 -19.97 -23.77 -5.33
C SER A 103 -19.02 -24.61 -4.46
N ARG A 104 -19.09 -25.94 -4.57
CA ARG A 104 -18.34 -26.84 -3.69
C ARG A 104 -16.83 -26.65 -3.88
N GLY A 105 -16.10 -26.49 -2.78
CA GLY A 105 -14.65 -26.32 -2.77
C GLY A 105 -14.15 -24.98 -3.31
N ARG A 106 -15.03 -23.98 -3.51
CA ARG A 106 -14.69 -22.68 -4.06
C ARG A 106 -15.10 -21.54 -3.12
N PRO A 107 -14.39 -20.39 -3.15
CA PRO A 107 -14.79 -19.23 -2.37
C PRO A 107 -16.11 -18.64 -2.88
N ASN A 108 -16.90 -18.11 -1.95
CA ASN A 108 -18.16 -17.45 -2.23
C ASN A 108 -17.95 -16.20 -3.09
N VAL A 109 -18.91 -15.93 -3.97
CA VAL A 109 -18.99 -14.68 -4.74
C VAL A 109 -20.08 -13.81 -4.15
N HIS A 110 -19.76 -12.53 -4.00
CA HIS A 110 -20.65 -11.52 -3.44
C HIS A 110 -20.85 -10.40 -4.46
N PRO A 111 -21.90 -10.47 -5.30
CA PRO A 111 -22.19 -9.44 -6.30
C PRO A 111 -22.26 -8.03 -5.72
N ALA A 112 -22.89 -7.87 -4.54
CA ALA A 112 -22.91 -6.60 -3.82
C ALA A 112 -21.51 -6.04 -3.50
N ASP A 113 -20.53 -6.88 -3.15
CA ASP A 113 -19.16 -6.43 -2.85
C ASP A 113 -18.49 -5.83 -4.10
N VAL A 114 -18.78 -6.36 -5.29
CA VAL A 114 -18.26 -5.84 -6.56
C VAL A 114 -18.98 -4.55 -6.94
N ALA A 115 -20.31 -4.53 -6.91
CA ALA A 115 -21.11 -3.36 -7.26
C ALA A 115 -20.82 -2.15 -6.39
N LEU A 116 -20.52 -2.37 -5.10
CA LEU A 116 -20.12 -1.34 -4.15
C LEU A 116 -18.61 -1.07 -4.12
N SER A 117 -17.82 -1.82 -4.90
CA SER A 117 -16.36 -1.79 -4.84
C SER A 117 -15.84 -1.86 -3.40
N LEU A 118 -16.37 -2.81 -2.61
CA LEU A 118 -16.03 -2.91 -1.20
C LEU A 118 -14.60 -3.39 -1.02
N PRO A 119 -13.87 -2.84 -0.04
CA PRO A 119 -12.52 -3.31 0.26
C PRO A 119 -12.58 -4.72 0.84
N ARG A 120 -11.51 -5.50 0.62
CA ARG A 120 -11.35 -6.82 1.25
C ARG A 120 -11.30 -6.74 2.79
N GLY A 121 -10.76 -5.66 3.33
CA GLY A 121 -10.65 -5.43 4.77
C GLY A 121 -11.85 -4.70 5.37
N ARG A 122 -11.82 -4.47 6.69
CA ARG A 122 -12.92 -3.78 7.40
C ARG A 122 -13.02 -2.27 7.14
N HIS A 123 -11.98 -1.61 6.64
CA HIS A 123 -11.97 -0.15 6.52
C HIS A 123 -12.27 0.26 5.08
N SER A 124 -13.26 1.14 4.91
CA SER A 124 -13.70 1.68 3.62
C SER A 124 -12.56 2.34 2.83
N HIS A 125 -12.73 2.48 1.51
CA HIS A 125 -11.81 3.25 0.67
C HIS A 125 -11.73 4.72 1.10
N GLY A 126 -12.82 5.30 1.63
CA GLY A 126 -12.82 6.65 2.20
C GLY A 126 -11.85 6.79 3.38
N ILE A 127 -11.90 5.86 4.33
CA ILE A 127 -10.95 5.83 5.46
C ILE A 127 -9.52 5.59 4.99
N LYS A 128 -9.31 4.69 4.01
CA LYS A 128 -7.97 4.47 3.43
C LYS A 128 -7.41 5.75 2.80
N ARG A 129 -8.22 6.47 2.02
CA ARG A 129 -7.84 7.75 1.41
C ARG A 129 -7.49 8.79 2.47
N LEU A 130 -8.30 8.88 3.53
CA LEU A 130 -8.07 9.81 4.63
C LEU A 130 -6.78 9.47 5.40
N ALA A 131 -6.54 8.18 5.69
CA ALA A 131 -5.32 7.71 6.32
C ALA A 131 -4.06 8.07 5.52
N VAL A 132 -4.09 7.94 4.20
CA VAL A 132 -2.98 8.37 3.32
C VAL A 132 -2.82 9.88 3.38
N ARG A 133 -3.90 10.65 3.23
CA ARG A 133 -3.86 12.11 3.22
C ARG A 133 -3.24 12.69 4.49
N GLU A 134 -3.68 12.23 5.66
CA GLU A 134 -3.17 12.75 6.92
C GLU A 134 -1.77 12.21 7.25
N ALA A 135 -1.42 10.98 6.84
CA ALA A 135 -0.06 10.46 7.00
C ALA A 135 1.00 11.16 6.14
N ILE A 136 0.60 11.80 5.02
CA ILE A 136 1.51 12.62 4.21
C ILE A 136 1.86 13.94 4.92
N ARG A 137 0.90 14.49 5.66
CA ARG A 137 1.04 15.81 6.31
C ARG A 137 1.77 15.73 7.64
N SER A 138 1.60 14.62 8.37
CA SER A 138 1.94 14.54 9.78
C SER A 138 2.42 13.15 10.20
N SER A 139 2.80 13.00 11.47
CA SER A 139 3.12 11.69 12.04
C SER A 139 1.89 10.77 12.06
N PHE A 140 2.09 9.44 12.16
CA PHE A 140 0.98 8.49 12.26
C PHE A 140 0.11 8.66 13.52
N ASP A 141 0.67 9.20 14.60
CA ASP A 141 -0.11 9.47 15.82
C ASP A 141 -1.06 10.65 15.58
N GLN A 142 -0.54 11.76 15.05
CA GLN A 142 -1.34 12.93 14.67
C GLN A 142 -2.34 12.60 13.56
N ALA A 143 -1.99 11.73 12.61
CA ALA A 143 -2.92 11.30 11.57
C ALA A 143 -4.10 10.51 12.15
N VAL A 144 -3.87 9.67 13.16
CA VAL A 144 -4.95 8.94 13.84
C VAL A 144 -5.81 9.88 14.68
N GLU A 145 -5.18 10.82 15.38
CA GLU A 145 -5.86 11.85 16.16
C GLU A 145 -6.77 12.71 15.28
N ALA A 146 -6.24 13.26 14.19
CA ALA A 146 -7.02 14.04 13.22
C ALA A 146 -8.19 13.22 12.65
N ILE A 147 -7.95 11.96 12.27
CA ILE A 147 -9.05 11.08 11.81
C ILE A 147 -10.08 10.85 12.92
N GLY A 148 -9.63 10.76 14.16
CA GLY A 148 -10.46 10.62 15.35
C GLY A 148 -11.41 11.81 15.55
N GLU A 149 -10.93 13.04 15.35
CA GLU A 149 -11.74 14.26 15.41
C GLU A 149 -12.87 14.21 14.36
N TRP A 150 -12.51 13.97 13.09
CA TRP A 150 -13.48 14.04 11.98
C TRP A 150 -14.37 12.81 11.85
N CYS A 151 -13.96 11.63 12.31
CA CYS A 151 -14.67 10.37 12.07
C CYS A 151 -15.02 9.59 13.35
N GLY A 152 -14.57 10.03 14.52
CA GLY A 152 -14.61 9.24 15.75
C GLY A 152 -13.54 8.13 15.77
N PRO A 153 -13.56 7.22 16.76
CA PRO A 153 -12.53 6.19 16.96
C PRO A 153 -12.63 5.03 15.95
N VAL A 154 -12.42 5.34 14.67
CA VAL A 154 -12.57 4.41 13.53
C VAL A 154 -11.27 3.74 13.11
N LEU A 155 -10.12 4.23 13.56
CA LEU A 155 -8.83 3.78 13.08
C LEU A 155 -7.77 3.80 14.17
N GLY A 156 -7.06 2.69 14.36
CA GLY A 156 -5.87 2.63 15.22
C GLY A 156 -4.56 2.75 14.43
N LYS A 157 -3.49 3.21 15.09
CA LYS A 157 -2.16 3.45 14.48
C LYS A 157 -1.62 2.29 13.64
N ARG A 158 -1.68 1.06 14.17
CA ARG A 158 -1.22 -0.13 13.44
C ARG A 158 -1.97 -0.31 12.12
N ARG A 159 -3.28 -0.07 12.14
CA ARG A 159 -4.10 -0.20 10.94
C ARG A 159 -3.92 0.97 9.99
N ALA A 160 -3.75 2.20 10.48
CA ALA A 160 -3.42 3.36 9.65
C ALA A 160 -2.15 3.10 8.81
N LYS A 161 -1.07 2.62 9.46
CA LYS A 161 0.16 2.21 8.76
C LYS A 161 -0.09 1.16 7.69
N SER A 162 -0.83 0.10 8.04
CA SER A 162 -1.18 -0.96 7.09
C SER A 162 -1.99 -0.44 5.89
N LEU A 163 -2.92 0.50 6.10
CA LEU A 163 -3.71 1.08 5.02
C LEU A 163 -2.85 1.90 4.07
N VAL A 164 -1.89 2.67 4.58
CA VAL A 164 -0.94 3.44 3.77
C VAL A 164 -0.05 2.50 2.95
N VAL A 165 0.50 1.45 3.57
CA VAL A 165 1.29 0.43 2.84
C VAL A 165 0.44 -0.29 1.79
N GLU A 166 -0.81 -0.62 2.10
CA GLU A 166 -1.74 -1.20 1.13
C GLU A 166 -2.05 -0.26 -0.04
N ALA A 167 -2.07 1.05 0.20
CA ALA A 167 -2.33 2.06 -0.83
C ALA A 167 -1.11 2.33 -1.72
N ALA A 168 0.10 2.08 -1.22
CA ALA A 168 1.35 2.30 -1.95
C ALA A 168 1.87 1.04 -2.68
N ARG A 169 1.03 0.01 -2.86
CA ARG A 169 1.46 -1.30 -3.43
C ARG A 169 1.94 -1.21 -4.88
N ASP A 170 1.49 -0.21 -5.61
CA ASP A 170 1.74 0.01 -7.03
C ASP A 170 2.81 1.09 -7.29
N ILE A 171 3.46 1.62 -6.24
CA ILE A 171 4.44 2.71 -6.38
C ILE A 171 5.63 2.31 -7.26
N ASP A 172 6.10 1.07 -7.17
CA ASP A 172 7.21 0.58 -8.00
C ASP A 172 6.81 0.53 -9.47
N ALA A 173 5.61 0.04 -9.77
CA ALA A 173 5.07 0.00 -11.13
C ALA A 173 4.90 1.41 -11.71
N PHE A 174 4.41 2.35 -10.89
CA PHE A 174 4.32 3.76 -11.25
C PHE A 174 5.71 4.35 -11.57
N CYS A 175 6.71 4.12 -10.72
CA CYS A 175 8.08 4.59 -10.96
C CYS A 175 8.72 3.96 -12.20
N HIS A 176 8.34 2.74 -12.56
CA HIS A 176 8.81 2.09 -13.78
C HIS A 176 8.10 2.58 -15.05
N HIS A 177 6.88 3.10 -14.95
CA HIS A 177 6.13 3.62 -16.10
C HIS A 177 6.69 4.94 -16.62
N GLU A 178 7.19 5.80 -15.74
CA GLU A 178 7.67 7.16 -16.04
C GLU A 178 9.12 7.23 -16.54
N ILE A 179 9.72 6.11 -16.95
CA ILE A 179 11.10 6.12 -17.47
C ILE A 179 11.07 6.69 -18.89
N ALA A 180 11.61 7.91 -19.04
CA ALA A 180 11.77 8.55 -20.34
C ALA A 180 12.51 7.63 -21.32
N SER A 181 12.03 7.59 -22.56
CA SER A 181 12.69 6.82 -23.62
C SER A 181 14.11 7.35 -23.86
N PRO A 182 15.09 6.48 -24.12
CA PRO A 182 16.45 6.92 -24.41
C PRO A 182 16.49 7.92 -25.57
N CYS A 183 17.06 9.10 -25.33
CA CYS A 183 17.24 10.12 -26.36
C CYS A 183 18.33 9.73 -27.35
N THR A 184 18.20 10.21 -28.59
CA THR A 184 19.22 10.09 -29.64
C THR A 184 20.37 11.07 -29.39
N ALA A 185 21.51 10.89 -30.07
CA ALA A 185 22.75 11.66 -29.83
C ALA A 185 22.62 13.18 -30.09
N ASP A 186 21.59 13.57 -30.82
CA ASP A 186 21.23 14.92 -31.25
C ASP A 186 20.29 15.66 -30.27
N MET A 187 19.78 14.98 -29.23
CA MET A 187 18.90 15.58 -28.23
C MET A 187 19.58 15.60 -26.84
N PRO A 188 19.89 16.79 -26.29
CA PRO A 188 20.51 16.87 -24.97
C PRO A 188 19.54 16.44 -23.87
N LEU A 189 19.93 15.43 -23.10
CA LEU A 189 19.21 14.99 -21.92
C LEU A 189 19.64 15.82 -20.70
N VAL A 190 18.74 16.65 -20.18
CA VAL A 190 18.97 17.44 -18.97
C VAL A 190 18.25 16.76 -17.80
N ILE A 191 19.01 16.36 -16.77
CA ILE A 191 18.48 15.75 -15.55
C ILE A 191 18.94 16.57 -14.35
N GLN A 192 18.01 16.96 -13.48
CA GLN A 192 18.32 17.51 -12.17
C GLN A 192 18.15 16.41 -11.12
N VAL A 193 19.13 16.29 -10.22
CA VAL A 193 19.11 15.33 -9.12
C VAL A 193 19.17 16.08 -7.80
N ASP A 194 18.19 15.85 -6.94
CA ASP A 194 18.17 16.32 -5.56
C ASP A 194 18.36 15.14 -4.59
N GLY A 195 19.03 15.39 -3.46
CA GLY A 195 19.40 14.36 -2.49
C GLY A 195 19.03 14.75 -1.08
N LYS A 196 18.05 14.06 -0.48
CA LYS A 196 17.68 14.21 0.93
C LYS A 196 18.19 13.05 1.79
N GLY A 197 18.99 13.37 2.81
CA GLY A 197 19.40 12.40 3.82
C GLY A 197 18.27 12.11 4.81
N VAL A 198 17.78 10.86 4.86
CA VAL A 198 16.80 10.39 5.85
C VAL A 198 17.46 9.37 6.78
N VAL A 199 17.22 9.49 8.09
CA VAL A 199 17.73 8.51 9.06
C VAL A 199 16.90 7.23 8.92
N MET A 200 17.55 6.19 8.41
CA MET A 200 16.93 4.87 8.21
C MET A 200 17.30 3.93 9.35
N ARG A 201 16.42 2.97 9.64
CA ARG A 201 16.74 1.85 10.52
C ARG A 201 17.85 1.00 9.90
N PRO A 202 18.81 0.46 10.68
CA PRO A 202 19.92 -0.32 10.14
C PRO A 202 19.50 -1.48 9.21
N GLU A 203 18.42 -2.17 9.58
CA GLU A 203 17.83 -3.29 8.83
C GLU A 203 17.24 -2.87 7.47
N ALA A 204 16.91 -1.59 7.29
CA ALA A 204 16.36 -1.04 6.06
C ALA A 204 17.43 -0.33 5.19
N LEU A 205 18.70 -0.35 5.61
CA LEU A 205 19.79 0.23 4.83
C LEU A 205 20.12 -0.63 3.61
N ARG A 206 20.28 0.03 2.45
CA ARG A 206 20.89 -0.57 1.27
C ARG A 206 22.30 -1.07 1.62
N GLU A 207 22.74 -2.14 0.96
CA GLU A 207 24.00 -2.83 1.28
C GLU A 207 25.20 -1.86 1.41
N ALA A 208 25.39 -0.97 0.43
CA ALA A 208 26.46 0.03 0.47
C ALA A 208 26.36 0.98 1.67
N THR A 209 25.16 1.50 1.97
CA THR A 209 24.92 2.39 3.10
C THR A 209 25.07 1.67 4.44
N ARG A 210 24.68 0.39 4.52
CA ARG A 210 24.83 -0.45 5.71
C ARG A 210 26.30 -0.64 6.06
N ARG A 211 27.13 -1.00 5.08
CA ARG A 211 28.59 -1.14 5.25
C ARG A 211 29.23 0.16 5.74
N ALA A 212 28.83 1.30 5.16
CA ALA A 212 29.30 2.61 5.59
C ALA A 212 28.88 2.93 7.04
N ALA A 213 27.64 2.61 7.43
CA ALA A 213 27.16 2.80 8.79
C ALA A 213 27.89 1.92 9.81
N GLU A 214 28.15 0.65 9.48
CA GLU A 214 28.91 -0.28 10.32
C GLU A 214 30.37 0.15 10.51
N ALA A 215 31.04 0.59 9.43
CA ALA A 215 32.40 1.14 9.50
C ALA A 215 32.46 2.38 10.40
N LYS A 216 31.43 3.24 10.35
CA LYS A 216 31.31 4.43 11.20
C LYS A 216 31.08 4.07 12.68
N LYS A 217 30.32 3.00 12.95
CA LYS A 217 30.11 2.46 14.30
C LYS A 217 31.40 1.86 14.89
N ARG A 218 32.17 1.12 14.07
CA ARG A 218 33.49 0.58 14.46
C ARG A 218 34.50 1.68 14.80
N ARG A 219 34.57 2.75 14.00
CA ARG A 219 35.41 3.94 14.29
C ARG A 219 35.01 4.67 15.57
N ARG A 220 33.70 4.73 15.88
CA ARG A 220 33.21 5.28 17.15
C ARG A 220 33.61 4.43 18.36
N ALA A 221 33.55 3.11 18.23
CA ALA A 221 33.94 2.18 19.31
C ALA A 221 35.46 2.18 19.58
N SER A 222 36.28 2.50 18.57
CA SER A 222 37.75 2.56 18.70
C SER A 222 38.29 3.92 19.19
N GLY A 223 37.44 4.80 19.75
CA GLY A 223 37.88 6.08 20.34
C GLY A 223 38.39 7.13 19.35
N LEU A 224 38.32 6.89 18.03
CA LEU A 224 38.77 7.81 16.99
C LEU A 224 37.62 8.74 16.60
N TRP A 225 37.35 9.76 17.43
CA TRP A 225 36.41 10.83 17.09
C TRP A 225 37.13 12.19 16.96
N GLY A 226 37.49 12.53 15.73
CA GLY A 226 37.49 13.92 15.27
C GLY A 226 36.05 14.28 14.88
N SER A 227 35.54 15.40 15.40
CA SER A 227 34.19 15.89 15.18
C SER A 227 33.81 15.92 13.70
N CYS A 228 32.91 15.04 13.28
CA CYS A 228 32.35 15.09 11.94
C CYS A 228 30.87 15.50 12.06
N LEU A 229 30.71 16.82 12.13
CA LEU A 229 29.51 17.56 11.75
C LEU A 229 28.97 16.98 10.42
N LYS A 230 27.64 16.93 10.28
CA LYS A 230 26.87 16.45 9.11
C LYS A 230 27.66 16.50 7.78
N MET A 231 28.32 15.39 7.43
CA MET A 231 28.87 15.20 6.08
C MET A 231 27.72 14.88 5.14
N ILE A 232 27.37 15.88 4.33
CA ILE A 232 26.77 15.68 3.01
C ILE A 232 27.61 14.64 2.27
N CYS A 233 26.95 13.69 1.62
CA CYS A 233 27.59 12.70 0.77
C CYS A 233 28.36 13.42 -0.36
N PRO A 234 29.70 13.38 -0.41
CA PRO A 234 30.43 13.84 -1.59
C PRO A 234 30.45 12.66 -2.56
N GLN A 235 29.34 12.48 -3.27
CA GLN A 235 29.34 11.63 -4.45
C GLN A 235 28.72 12.38 -5.63
N CYS A 236 29.15 13.64 -5.77
CA CYS A 236 29.33 14.30 -7.04
C CYS A 236 30.81 14.20 -7.37
N GLY A 237 31.21 13.09 -8.00
CA GLY A 237 32.37 13.14 -8.87
C GLY A 237 31.98 13.98 -10.07
N VAL A 238 32.18 15.30 -9.98
CA VAL A 238 32.42 16.09 -11.19
C VAL A 238 33.75 15.56 -11.70
N ALA A 239 33.71 14.70 -12.71
CA ALA A 239 34.85 14.61 -13.58
C ALA A 239 34.97 16.00 -14.20
N ASP A 240 36.00 16.75 -13.82
CA ASP A 240 36.51 17.80 -14.68
C ASP A 240 36.61 17.19 -16.07
N SER A 241 35.77 17.68 -16.96
CA SER A 241 35.92 17.43 -18.37
C SER A 241 37.17 18.21 -18.78
N SER A 242 38.34 17.63 -18.52
CA SER A 242 39.51 17.93 -19.33
C SER A 242 39.05 17.73 -20.77
N ALA A 243 39.12 18.79 -21.56
CA ALA A 243 38.70 18.83 -22.95
C ALA A 243 39.21 17.58 -23.70
N CYS A 244 38.38 16.55 -23.79
CA CYS A 244 38.69 15.37 -24.57
C CYS A 244 38.26 15.70 -25.99
N GLY A 245 39.27 15.98 -26.81
CA GLY A 245 39.14 16.12 -28.24
C GLY A 245 38.31 14.96 -28.81
N ARG A 246 37.46 15.31 -29.78
CA ARG A 246 36.63 14.40 -30.57
C ARG A 246 37.43 13.15 -30.95
N SER A 247 37.04 11.99 -30.40
CA SER A 247 37.39 10.70 -30.97
C SER A 247 36.12 9.93 -31.30
N SER A 248 36.02 9.60 -32.58
CA SER A 248 34.96 8.83 -33.21
C SER A 248 35.17 7.33 -32.92
N ALA A 249 34.61 6.82 -31.83
CA ALA A 249 34.45 5.39 -31.60
C ALA A 249 33.19 5.15 -30.74
N PRO A 250 32.40 4.09 -30.99
CA PRO A 250 31.12 3.91 -30.33
C PRO A 250 31.35 3.54 -28.86
N ALA A 251 30.97 4.45 -27.96
CA ALA A 251 31.06 4.24 -26.51
C ALA A 251 30.09 3.14 -26.07
N GLY A 252 30.60 2.17 -25.30
CA GLY A 252 29.84 1.03 -24.79
C GLY A 252 28.64 1.44 -23.94
N ARG A 253 27.58 0.63 -24.02
CA ARG A 253 26.37 0.76 -23.19
C ARG A 253 26.74 0.89 -21.71
N VAL A 254 26.32 2.00 -21.09
CA VAL A 254 26.24 2.11 -19.64
C VAL A 254 25.05 1.27 -19.19
N THR A 255 25.30 0.03 -18.80
CA THR A 255 24.30 -0.79 -18.08
C THR A 255 24.34 -0.42 -16.61
N VAL A 256 23.26 0.19 -16.11
CA VAL A 256 23.01 0.29 -14.67
C VAL A 256 22.71 -1.13 -14.16
N PRO A 257 23.40 -1.64 -13.11
CA PRO A 257 23.14 -2.97 -12.62
C PRO A 257 21.78 -2.98 -11.90
N VAL A 258 20.78 -3.54 -12.56
CA VAL A 258 19.53 -3.97 -11.93
C VAL A 258 19.78 -5.34 -11.33
N ASP A 259 19.61 -5.46 -10.01
CA ASP A 259 19.73 -6.73 -9.29
C ASP A 259 18.65 -7.70 -9.79
N ARG A 260 19.04 -8.64 -10.67
CA ARG A 260 18.16 -9.70 -11.14
C ARG A 260 18.23 -10.86 -10.16
N GLY A 261 17.14 -11.12 -9.48
CA GLY A 261 16.93 -12.33 -8.68
C GLY A 261 17.30 -13.59 -9.46
N ARG A 262 17.98 -14.50 -8.76
CA ARG A 262 18.51 -15.78 -9.25
C ARG A 262 17.46 -16.60 -10.01
N GLY A 263 17.71 -16.84 -11.29
CA GLY A 263 17.16 -17.96 -12.07
C GLY A 263 18.32 -18.83 -12.57
N GLY A 264 18.44 -20.05 -12.04
CA GLY A 264 19.49 -20.98 -12.42
C GLY A 264 19.26 -21.56 -13.82
N ALA A 265 20.29 -21.54 -14.66
CA ALA A 265 20.34 -22.30 -15.90
C ALA A 265 21.66 -23.09 -15.94
N VAL A 266 21.53 -24.41 -15.87
CA VAL A 266 22.61 -25.39 -16.04
C VAL A 266 22.91 -25.51 -17.54
N GLY A 267 24.06 -25.01 -17.97
CA GLY A 267 24.58 -25.17 -19.34
C GLY A 267 25.72 -26.18 -19.37
N ARG A 268 25.49 -27.33 -20.02
CA ARG A 268 26.48 -28.37 -20.37
C ARG A 268 27.66 -27.73 -21.13
N ARG A 269 28.90 -28.04 -20.72
CA ARG A 269 30.11 -27.84 -21.54
C ARG A 269 30.50 -29.17 -22.19
N GLU A 270 30.33 -29.26 -23.50
CA GLU A 270 31.04 -30.22 -24.35
C GLU A 270 32.53 -29.85 -24.40
N ARG A 271 33.40 -30.84 -24.16
CA ARG A 271 34.83 -30.75 -24.44
C ARG A 271 35.11 -31.51 -25.73
N ARG A 272 35.63 -30.81 -26.75
CA ARG A 272 36.21 -31.42 -27.94
C ARG A 272 37.61 -31.98 -27.61
N GLY A 273 37.89 -33.16 -28.15
CA GLY A 273 39.09 -33.95 -27.89
C GLY A 273 40.30 -33.57 -28.75
N GLY A 274 41.44 -34.13 -28.34
CA GLY A 274 42.70 -34.21 -29.07
C GLY A 274 43.43 -35.49 -28.63
N THR A 275 43.95 -36.22 -29.61
CA THR A 275 44.31 -37.65 -29.58
C THR A 275 45.78 -37.96 -29.25
N HIS A 276 45.96 -39.07 -28.50
CA HIS A 276 47.03 -40.10 -28.46
C HIS A 276 48.53 -39.78 -28.60
N ARG A 277 49.31 -40.32 -27.64
CA ARG A 277 50.35 -41.38 -27.80
C ARG A 277 50.81 -41.90 -26.41
N GLY A 278 50.90 -43.22 -26.22
CA GLY A 278 51.62 -43.88 -25.10
C GLY A 278 53.07 -44.24 -25.51
N PRO A 279 53.79 -45.19 -24.85
CA PRO A 279 53.46 -45.99 -23.65
C PRO A 279 54.60 -46.05 -22.57
N GLU A 280 54.39 -46.90 -21.54
CA GLU A 280 55.38 -47.75 -20.82
C GLU A 280 55.51 -47.67 -19.27
N HIS A 281 55.12 -48.80 -18.66
CA HIS A 281 55.75 -49.62 -17.59
C HIS A 281 55.88 -49.23 -16.09
N GLY A 282 55.45 -50.21 -15.27
CA GLY A 282 55.87 -50.51 -13.88
C GLY A 282 54.95 -49.95 -12.78
N GLY A 283 54.35 -50.66 -11.83
CA GLY A 283 54.46 -52.02 -11.33
C GLY A 283 54.24 -52.01 -9.79
N ARG A 284 53.40 -52.93 -9.28
CA ARG A 284 53.24 -53.39 -7.86
C ARG A 284 52.57 -52.44 -6.84
N VAL A 285 51.85 -52.86 -5.78
CA VAL A 285 51.04 -54.04 -5.34
C VAL A 285 50.60 -53.75 -3.88
N ARG A 286 49.36 -54.12 -3.52
CA ARG A 286 48.76 -54.46 -2.19
C ARG A 286 48.58 -53.43 -1.04
N LEU A 287 47.30 -53.14 -0.76
CA LEU A 287 46.45 -53.44 0.43
C LEU A 287 47.12 -54.18 1.63
N PRO A 288 46.56 -54.15 2.87
CA PRO A 288 45.15 -54.28 3.27
C PRO A 288 44.33 -52.99 3.39
#